data_AF-G7GLY7-F1
#
_entry.id   AF-G7GLY7-F1
#
_cell.length_a   1.000
_cell.length_b   1.000
_cell.length_c   1.000
_cell.angle_alpha   90.00
_cell.angle_beta   90.00
_cell.angle_gamma   90.00
#
_symmetry.space_group_name_H-M   'P 1'
#
loop_
_entity.id
_entity.type
_entity.pdbx_description
1 polymer ?
#
loop_
_entity_poly.entity_id
_entity_poly.type
_entity_poly.pdbx_seq_one_letter_code
_entity_poly.pdbx_strand_id
1 'polypeptide(L)'
;MATGTEPRRPLLATPTDEAGWVAPTALVRRYRSVVELGVEPLPADLTQALLRLGEDGRAEAAADLRTSGKLSVSGKRILTALESGDTGSTITDSIAVEWRSKTWSWGSGENKGTSTAWWPAVRGASGFTGRLISNPGLIRSHSAQFGDELHPLLIDELAIVHPPSTLHVVAYGLRAANDGIDLSEARYSDERYVTALRRHPGRWFDATAQLLALTLSAKRAEVRSAAAELFTEAVPRRYSAADTATSMAACVPACILTRWASSLADAASISTAGSVAVVDVLSALLPQVDRSTRGIGKLLEVLLNESLRLGRVADDAVLREWLTGFKGSSLAARHAKQLLAD
;
A
#
# COMPACT_ATOMS: atom_id res chain seq x y z
N MET A 1 -19.46 38.56 -6.02
CA MET A 1 -18.13 38.13 -6.49
C MET A 1 -17.11 38.61 -5.48
N ALA A 2 -16.46 37.72 -4.73
CA ALA A 2 -15.36 38.11 -3.87
C ALA A 2 -14.12 38.29 -4.76
N THR A 3 -13.72 39.53 -5.02
CA THR A 3 -12.42 39.84 -5.64
C THR A 3 -11.37 39.81 -4.54
N GLY A 4 -10.52 38.77 -4.52
CA GLY A 4 -9.40 38.71 -3.58
C GLY A 4 -8.44 39.88 -3.79
N THR A 5 -8.10 40.58 -2.72
CA THR A 5 -7.18 41.74 -2.68
C THR A 5 -5.71 41.35 -2.52
N GLU A 6 -5.42 40.06 -2.36
CA GLU A 6 -4.07 39.54 -2.17
C GLU A 6 -3.33 39.42 -3.52
N PRO A 7 -2.02 39.76 -3.58
CA PRO A 7 -1.22 39.57 -4.78
C PRO A 7 -1.20 38.10 -5.21
N ARG A 8 -1.28 37.87 -6.53
CA ARG A 8 -1.11 36.53 -7.10
C ARG A 8 0.32 36.06 -6.82
N ARG A 9 0.45 35.05 -5.97
CA ARG A 9 1.72 34.38 -5.67
C ARG A 9 1.75 32.99 -6.30
N PRO A 10 2.91 32.53 -6.82
CA PRO A 10 3.03 31.15 -7.27
C PRO A 10 2.91 30.20 -6.08
N LEU A 11 2.16 29.11 -6.25
CA LEU A 11 2.12 28.02 -5.28
C LEU A 11 3.39 27.19 -5.40
N LEU A 12 4.12 27.05 -4.30
CA LEU A 12 5.36 26.27 -4.24
C LEU A 12 5.07 24.79 -4.50
N ALA A 13 3.94 24.28 -3.99
CA ALA A 13 3.59 22.86 -4.00
C ALA A 13 3.02 22.33 -5.32
N THR A 14 2.84 23.18 -6.34
CA THR A 14 2.32 22.76 -7.64
C THR A 14 3.25 21.70 -8.25
N PRO A 15 2.77 20.48 -8.54
CA PRO A 15 3.60 19.45 -9.15
C PRO A 15 4.28 19.92 -10.44
N THR A 16 5.49 19.44 -10.68
CA THR A 16 6.24 19.61 -11.93
C THR A 16 6.10 18.40 -12.85
N ASP A 17 5.55 17.29 -12.34
CA ASP A 17 5.26 16.08 -13.11
C ASP A 17 3.91 15.45 -12.70
N GLU A 18 3.53 14.38 -13.40
CA GLU A 18 2.28 13.64 -13.18
C GLU A 18 2.32 12.77 -11.91
N ALA A 19 3.51 12.47 -11.40
CA ALA A 19 3.71 11.68 -10.20
C ALA A 19 3.55 12.51 -8.91
N GLY A 20 3.39 13.83 -9.04
CA GLY A 20 3.17 14.75 -7.94
C GLY A 20 4.45 15.37 -7.37
N TRP A 21 5.62 15.15 -7.99
CA TRP A 21 6.88 15.71 -7.51
C TRP A 21 6.98 17.20 -7.81
N VAL A 22 7.82 17.89 -7.05
CA VAL A 22 8.25 19.27 -7.27
C VAL A 22 9.76 19.24 -7.49
N ALA A 23 10.19 19.61 -8.70
CA ALA A 23 11.60 19.74 -9.03
C ALA A 23 12.28 20.79 -8.13
N PRO A 24 13.45 20.50 -7.54
CA PRO A 24 14.19 21.42 -6.68
C PRO A 24 14.41 22.82 -7.26
N THR A 25 14.79 22.90 -8.53
CA THR A 25 15.01 24.18 -9.23
C THR A 25 13.70 24.98 -9.40
N ALA A 26 12.59 24.30 -9.67
CA ALA A 26 11.28 24.94 -9.75
C ALA A 26 10.83 25.48 -8.38
N LEU A 27 11.10 24.75 -7.30
CA LEU A 27 10.81 25.20 -5.93
C LEU A 27 11.57 26.50 -5.60
N VAL A 28 12.88 26.53 -5.84
CA VAL A 28 13.73 27.72 -5.57
C VAL A 28 13.27 28.92 -6.40
N ARG A 29 12.99 28.72 -7.69
CA ARG A 29 12.45 29.78 -8.56
C ARG A 29 11.13 30.34 -8.02
N ARG A 30 10.18 29.49 -7.65
CA ARG A 30 8.88 29.91 -7.09
C ARG A 30 9.05 30.64 -5.76
N TYR A 31 9.92 30.14 -4.88
CA TYR A 31 10.23 30.80 -3.61
C TYR A 31 10.77 32.21 -3.82
N ARG A 32 11.72 32.41 -4.76
CA ARG A 32 12.24 33.75 -5.09
C ARG A 32 11.15 34.70 -5.55
N SER A 33 10.27 34.27 -6.45
CA SER A 33 9.14 35.10 -6.89
C SER A 33 8.21 35.48 -5.74
N VAL A 34 8.05 34.62 -4.72
CA VAL A 34 7.28 34.97 -3.51
C VAL A 34 8.01 36.02 -2.67
N VAL A 35 9.33 35.87 -2.48
CA VAL A 35 10.14 36.84 -1.72
C VAL A 35 10.25 38.19 -2.42
N GLU A 36 10.32 38.23 -3.75
CA GLU A 36 10.30 39.45 -4.56
C GLU A 36 9.02 40.27 -4.37
N LEU A 37 7.90 39.60 -4.06
CA LEU A 37 6.63 40.25 -3.70
C LEU A 37 6.62 40.77 -2.25
N GLY A 38 7.71 40.61 -1.49
CA GLY A 38 7.83 41.06 -0.11
C GLY A 38 7.01 40.25 0.90
N VAL A 39 6.63 39.01 0.55
CA VAL A 39 5.78 38.15 1.38
C VAL A 39 6.45 36.80 1.66
N GLU A 40 5.98 36.11 2.69
CA GLU A 40 6.38 34.72 2.99
C GLU A 40 5.46 33.71 2.29
N PRO A 41 5.98 32.51 1.93
CA PRO A 41 5.14 31.41 1.48
C PRO A 41 4.09 31.04 2.53
N LEU A 42 2.93 30.57 2.06
CA LEU A 42 1.92 30.01 2.95
C LEU A 42 2.48 28.76 3.65
N PRO A 43 2.34 28.62 4.99
CA PRO A 43 2.91 27.48 5.71
C PRO A 43 2.47 26.10 5.20
N ALA A 44 1.20 25.97 4.79
CA ALA A 44 0.66 24.73 4.23
C ALA A 44 1.24 24.42 2.84
N ASP A 45 1.36 25.45 1.98
CA ASP A 45 1.95 25.33 0.64
C ASP A 45 3.44 24.96 0.73
N LEU A 46 4.21 25.62 1.60
CA LEU A 46 5.61 25.26 1.83
C LEU A 46 5.75 23.82 2.32
N THR A 47 4.94 23.42 3.31
CA THR A 47 5.00 22.05 3.84
C THR A 47 4.68 21.03 2.75
N GLN A 48 3.64 21.26 1.95
CA GLN A 48 3.28 20.38 0.85
C GLN A 48 4.35 20.35 -0.26
N ALA A 49 5.01 21.47 -0.55
CA ALA A 49 6.09 21.53 -1.52
C ALA A 49 7.31 20.71 -1.07
N LEU A 50 7.66 20.77 0.22
CA LEU A 50 8.77 19.99 0.76
C LEU A 50 8.47 18.49 0.78
N LEU A 51 7.22 18.09 1.04
CA LEU A 51 6.80 16.68 0.96
C LEU A 51 6.84 16.09 -0.45
N ARG A 52 6.78 16.96 -1.45
CA ARG A 52 6.87 16.63 -2.87
C ARG A 52 8.26 16.88 -3.44
N LEU A 53 9.24 17.30 -2.64
CA LEU A 53 10.55 17.72 -3.14
C LEU A 53 11.28 16.53 -3.78
N GLY A 54 11.56 16.64 -5.08
CA GLY A 54 12.31 15.63 -5.83
C GLY A 54 13.78 15.57 -5.40
N GLU A 55 14.41 14.41 -5.63
CA GLU A 55 15.81 14.21 -5.25
C GLU A 55 16.80 14.82 -6.25
N ASP A 56 16.43 14.77 -7.54
CA ASP A 56 17.28 15.19 -8.65
C ASP A 56 17.44 16.70 -8.72
N GLY A 57 18.69 17.18 -8.82
CA GLY A 57 19.00 18.61 -8.91
C GLY A 57 18.98 19.36 -7.57
N ARG A 58 18.84 18.66 -6.43
CA ARG A 58 18.87 19.28 -5.09
C ARG A 58 20.14 20.10 -4.81
N ALA A 59 21.31 19.56 -5.17
CA ALA A 59 22.59 20.23 -4.94
C ALA A 59 22.73 21.54 -5.72
N GLU A 60 22.31 21.55 -6.98
CA GLU A 60 22.28 22.75 -7.83
C GLU A 60 21.32 23.80 -7.27
N ALA A 61 20.09 23.38 -6.93
CA ALA A 61 19.09 24.26 -6.34
C ALA A 61 19.55 24.83 -4.98
N ALA A 62 20.25 24.05 -4.15
CA ALA A 62 20.83 24.53 -2.90
C ALA A 62 21.94 25.55 -3.13
N ALA A 63 22.82 25.33 -4.11
CA ALA A 63 23.86 26.28 -4.48
C ALA A 63 23.25 27.59 -4.98
N ASP A 64 22.24 27.50 -5.85
CA ASP A 64 21.49 28.65 -6.33
C ASP A 64 20.85 29.44 -5.18
N LEU A 65 20.11 28.77 -4.29
CA LEU A 65 19.43 29.43 -3.15
C LEU A 65 20.40 30.18 -2.23
N ARG A 66 21.63 29.68 -2.01
CA ARG A 66 22.65 30.36 -1.20
C ARG A 66 23.07 31.72 -1.77
N THR A 67 22.96 31.92 -3.08
CA THR A 67 23.33 33.20 -3.71
C THR A 67 22.35 34.33 -3.37
N SER A 68 21.16 34.01 -2.80
CA SER A 68 20.09 34.97 -2.49
C SER A 68 20.32 35.79 -1.21
N GLY A 69 21.54 35.82 -0.67
CA GLY A 69 21.89 36.63 0.50
C GLY A 69 21.28 36.10 1.80
N LYS A 70 20.74 36.99 2.66
CA LYS A 70 20.19 36.60 3.96
C LYS A 70 18.83 35.90 3.79
N LEU A 71 18.82 34.58 3.96
CA LEU A 71 17.61 33.76 3.86
C LEU A 71 16.63 34.01 5.01
N SER A 72 15.34 34.03 4.68
CA SER A 72 14.25 34.02 5.66
C SER A 72 14.11 32.66 6.36
N VAL A 73 13.18 32.53 7.31
CA VAL A 73 12.91 31.25 7.99
C VAL A 73 12.50 30.18 6.98
N SER A 74 11.60 30.53 6.04
CA SER A 74 11.18 29.61 4.97
C SER A 74 12.34 29.24 4.04
N GLY A 75 13.18 30.23 3.67
CA GLY A 75 14.36 29.99 2.83
C GLY A 75 15.37 29.05 3.47
N LYS A 76 15.62 29.20 4.78
CA LYS A 76 16.48 28.27 5.54
C LYS A 76 15.90 26.86 5.56
N ARG A 77 14.58 26.72 5.77
CA ARG A 77 13.92 25.42 5.76
C ARG A 77 14.00 24.74 4.39
N ILE A 78 13.82 25.49 3.30
CA ILE A 78 14.02 24.98 1.93
C ILE A 78 15.48 24.55 1.74
N LEU A 79 16.44 25.37 2.16
CA LEU A 79 17.86 25.04 2.04
C LEU A 79 18.20 23.74 2.78
N THR A 80 17.74 23.57 4.02
CA THR A 80 17.91 22.32 4.77
C THR A 80 17.34 21.13 4.02
N ALA A 81 16.11 21.22 3.51
CA ALA A 81 15.49 20.12 2.76
C ALA A 81 16.25 19.76 1.47
N LEU A 82 16.83 20.75 0.78
CA LEU A 82 17.67 20.54 -0.39
C LEU A 82 19.00 19.86 -0.03
N GLU A 83 19.61 20.24 1.09
CA GLU A 83 20.93 19.74 1.50
C GLU A 83 20.88 18.35 2.13
N SER A 84 19.92 18.10 3.02
CA SER A 84 19.85 16.87 3.81
C SER A 84 18.68 15.96 3.44
N GLY A 85 17.72 16.45 2.66
CA GLY A 85 16.43 15.77 2.47
C GLY A 85 15.47 15.92 3.65
N ASP A 86 15.88 16.59 4.74
CA ASP A 86 15.02 16.83 5.88
C ASP A 86 14.00 17.94 5.56
N THR A 87 12.77 17.53 5.33
CA THR A 87 11.64 18.43 5.04
C THR A 87 11.14 19.18 6.29
N GLY A 88 11.64 18.82 7.48
CA GLY A 88 11.12 19.26 8.77
C GLY A 88 9.65 18.92 8.97
N SER A 89 9.09 18.01 8.16
CA SER A 89 7.70 17.61 8.21
C SER A 89 7.55 16.39 9.12
N THR A 90 6.62 16.45 10.06
CA THR A 90 6.27 15.34 10.95
C THR A 90 5.27 14.39 10.29
N ILE A 91 5.55 13.99 9.06
CA ILE A 91 4.79 12.91 8.42
C ILE A 91 5.34 11.57 8.89
N THR A 92 4.42 10.65 9.15
CA THR A 92 4.75 9.30 9.55
C THR A 92 5.30 8.53 8.35
N ASP A 93 6.51 8.00 8.51
CA ASP A 93 7.17 7.08 7.58
C ASP A 93 6.85 5.61 7.87
N SER A 94 6.00 5.35 8.86
CA SER A 94 5.73 4.02 9.40
C SER A 94 4.33 3.92 10.02
N ILE A 95 3.46 3.10 9.45
CA ILE A 95 2.15 2.79 10.04
C ILE A 95 2.15 1.36 10.59
N ALA A 96 1.41 1.15 11.67
CA ALA A 96 1.09 -0.18 12.17
C ALA A 96 -0.35 -0.54 11.77
N VAL A 97 -0.52 -1.75 11.23
CA VAL A 97 -1.85 -2.30 10.92
C VAL A 97 -2.19 -3.34 11.97
N GLU A 98 -3.22 -3.05 12.76
CA GLU A 98 -3.77 -3.98 13.74
C GLU A 98 -5.04 -4.62 13.17
N TRP A 99 -5.03 -5.95 13.03
CA TRP A 99 -6.23 -6.70 12.61
C TRP A 99 -7.14 -6.96 13.79
N ARG A 100 -8.37 -6.45 13.71
CA ARG A 100 -9.40 -6.60 14.74
C ARG A 100 -10.51 -7.51 14.24
N SER A 101 -11.19 -8.17 15.18
CA SER A 101 -12.33 -9.03 14.89
C SER A 101 -13.51 -8.78 15.81
N LYS A 102 -14.72 -9.05 15.32
CA LYS A 102 -15.91 -9.20 16.14
C LYS A 102 -16.71 -10.39 15.66
N THR A 103 -17.02 -11.28 16.59
CA THR A 103 -17.89 -12.43 16.36
C THR A 103 -19.29 -12.09 16.85
N TRP A 104 -20.30 -12.41 16.05
CA TRP A 104 -21.70 -12.38 16.46
C TRP A 104 -22.34 -13.72 16.17
N SER A 105 -23.32 -14.08 16.99
CA SER A 105 -24.24 -15.18 16.71
C SER A 105 -25.49 -14.63 16.03
N TRP A 106 -26.03 -15.37 15.08
CA TRP A 106 -27.30 -15.08 14.44
C TRP A 106 -28.18 -16.32 14.43
N GLY A 107 -29.49 -16.11 14.29
CA GLY A 107 -30.49 -17.18 14.29
C GLY A 107 -30.78 -17.78 15.66
N SER A 108 -31.71 -18.74 15.68
CA SER A 108 -32.13 -19.50 16.85
C SER A 108 -32.48 -20.94 16.45
N GLY A 109 -32.48 -21.87 17.41
CA GLY A 109 -32.75 -23.29 17.16
C GLY A 109 -31.73 -23.93 16.22
N GLU A 110 -32.20 -24.72 15.25
CA GLU A 110 -31.37 -25.39 14.22
C GLU A 110 -30.68 -24.41 13.25
N ASN A 111 -31.16 -23.16 13.15
CA ASN A 111 -30.59 -22.12 12.30
C ASN A 111 -29.59 -21.21 13.03
N LYS A 112 -29.01 -21.68 14.15
CA LYS A 112 -28.01 -20.91 14.90
C LYS A 112 -26.66 -20.96 14.19
N GLY A 113 -26.13 -19.80 13.81
CA GLY A 113 -24.81 -19.63 13.22
C GLY A 113 -23.94 -18.66 14.02
N THR A 114 -22.63 -18.74 13.80
CA THR A 114 -21.68 -17.72 14.22
C THR A 114 -20.99 -17.13 13.00
N SER A 115 -20.66 -15.85 13.07
CA SER A 115 -19.95 -15.14 12.01
C SER A 115 -18.95 -14.18 12.64
N THR A 116 -17.76 -14.11 12.06
CA THR A 116 -16.68 -13.25 12.52
C THR A 116 -16.31 -12.31 11.39
N ALA A 117 -16.43 -11.01 11.61
CA ALA A 117 -15.88 -10.00 10.71
C ALA A 117 -14.51 -9.58 11.19
N TRP A 118 -13.61 -9.35 10.24
CA TRP A 118 -12.28 -8.80 10.47
C TRP A 118 -12.16 -7.44 9.77
N TRP A 119 -11.39 -6.53 10.36
CA TRP A 119 -11.08 -5.25 9.73
C TRP A 119 -9.72 -4.71 10.20
N PRO A 120 -9.05 -3.92 9.35
CA PRO A 120 -7.80 -3.27 9.73
C PRO A 120 -8.06 -2.03 10.59
N ALA A 121 -7.21 -1.81 11.58
CA ALA A 121 -7.08 -0.55 12.29
C ALA A 121 -5.67 0.00 12.07
N VAL A 122 -5.58 1.09 11.30
CA VAL A 122 -4.31 1.77 11.03
C VAL A 122 -3.98 2.69 12.19
N ARG A 123 -2.79 2.52 12.75
CA ARG A 123 -2.22 3.39 13.78
C ARG A 123 -0.92 3.99 13.24
N GLY A 124 -0.61 5.22 13.65
CA GLY A 124 0.75 5.72 13.44
C GLY A 124 1.75 4.91 14.24
N ALA A 125 3.01 4.86 13.78
CA ALA A 125 4.10 4.28 14.56
C ALA A 125 4.10 4.82 15.99
N SER A 126 4.48 3.94 16.92
CA SER A 126 4.52 4.22 18.35
C SER A 126 5.24 5.55 18.65
N GLY A 127 4.56 6.45 19.37
CA GLY A 127 5.15 7.73 19.83
C GLY A 127 4.65 8.99 19.11
N PHE A 128 3.80 8.89 18.08
CA PHE A 128 3.23 10.08 17.44
C PHE A 128 2.20 10.80 18.35
N THR A 129 2.52 12.01 18.81
CA THR A 129 1.67 12.87 19.66
C THR A 129 1.07 14.08 18.90
N GLY A 130 1.30 14.18 17.59
CA GLY A 130 0.82 15.29 16.75
C GLY A 130 -0.68 15.26 16.43
N ARG A 131 -1.23 16.38 15.95
CA ARG A 131 -2.62 16.43 15.45
C ARG A 131 -2.74 15.58 14.18
N LEU A 132 -3.64 14.60 14.18
CA LEU A 132 -3.87 13.66 13.07
C LEU A 132 -4.16 14.34 11.71
N ILE A 133 -4.75 15.54 11.73
CA ILE A 133 -5.11 16.30 10.52
C ILE A 133 -3.91 16.89 9.75
N SER A 134 -2.73 16.97 10.36
CA SER A 134 -1.52 17.46 9.68
C SER A 134 -0.65 16.32 9.13
N ASN A 135 -1.09 15.08 9.29
CA ASN A 135 -0.39 13.89 8.80
C ASN A 135 -1.36 13.09 7.94
N PRO A 136 -1.30 13.24 6.59
CA PRO A 136 -2.27 12.61 5.72
C PRO A 136 -2.29 11.08 5.82
N GLY A 137 -1.19 10.45 6.29
CA GLY A 137 -1.09 9.01 6.51
C GLY A 137 -1.76 8.54 7.80
N LEU A 138 -2.16 9.48 8.66
CA LEU A 138 -2.89 9.27 9.90
C LEU A 138 -4.28 9.94 9.90
N ILE A 139 -4.70 10.53 8.77
CA ILE A 139 -6.11 10.91 8.59
C ILE A 139 -6.89 9.62 8.82
N ARG A 140 -7.66 9.62 9.91
CA ARG A 140 -8.17 8.38 10.50
C ARG A 140 -8.93 7.60 9.43
N SER A 141 -8.54 6.36 9.23
CA SER A 141 -9.40 5.31 8.67
C SER A 141 -10.52 4.89 9.65
N HIS A 142 -10.79 5.68 10.71
CA HIS A 142 -11.64 5.29 11.82
C HIS A 142 -12.86 6.19 11.98
N SER A 143 -13.98 5.50 12.15
CA SER A 143 -15.37 5.95 12.28
C SER A 143 -15.98 6.58 11.03
N ALA A 144 -15.81 5.94 9.87
CA ALA A 144 -16.99 5.86 9.02
C ALA A 144 -17.98 4.95 9.75
N GLN A 145 -19.01 5.52 10.38
CA GLN A 145 -20.24 4.75 10.51
C GLN A 145 -20.60 4.29 9.09
N PHE A 146 -21.24 3.12 8.93
CA PHE A 146 -21.80 2.70 7.65
C PHE A 146 -22.47 3.90 6.97
N GLY A 147 -21.83 4.48 5.93
CA GLY A 147 -22.35 5.66 5.24
C GLY A 147 -21.47 6.93 5.20
N ASP A 148 -20.36 7.06 5.93
CA ASP A 148 -19.48 8.22 5.67
C ASP A 148 -18.77 8.05 4.33
N GLU A 149 -19.01 9.01 3.44
CA GLU A 149 -18.83 8.93 2.00
C GLU A 149 -17.35 8.79 1.59
N LEU A 150 -16.92 7.54 1.38
CA LEU A 150 -15.64 7.24 0.74
C LEU A 150 -15.78 7.48 -0.78
N HIS A 151 -15.24 8.59 -1.28
CA HIS A 151 -15.23 8.88 -2.72
C HIS A 151 -13.98 8.28 -3.38
N PRO A 152 -14.11 7.43 -4.43
CA PRO A 152 -12.98 6.88 -5.17
C PRO A 152 -12.03 7.90 -5.84
N LEU A 153 -12.40 9.19 -5.87
CA LEU A 153 -11.53 10.24 -6.41
C LEU A 153 -10.45 10.64 -5.41
N LEU A 154 -10.69 10.41 -4.11
CA LEU A 154 -9.75 10.76 -3.07
C LEU A 154 -8.46 9.92 -3.20
N ILE A 155 -8.52 8.70 -3.74
CA ILE A 155 -7.32 7.84 -3.86
C ILE A 155 -6.32 8.40 -4.88
N ASP A 156 -6.83 8.95 -5.99
CA ASP A 156 -6.01 9.54 -7.06
C ASP A 156 -5.32 10.82 -6.53
N GLU A 157 -6.04 11.62 -5.75
CA GLU A 157 -5.50 12.80 -5.08
C GLU A 157 -4.46 12.44 -4.00
N LEU A 158 -4.76 11.44 -3.17
CA LEU A 158 -3.81 10.97 -2.14
C LEU A 158 -2.52 10.43 -2.75
N ALA A 159 -2.58 9.84 -3.95
CA ALA A 159 -1.43 9.30 -4.65
C ALA A 159 -0.42 10.38 -5.10
N ILE A 160 -0.85 11.64 -5.23
CA ILE A 160 0.04 12.75 -5.62
C ILE A 160 0.41 13.65 -4.44
N VAL A 161 -0.08 13.38 -3.23
CA VAL A 161 0.19 14.20 -2.03
C VAL A 161 1.62 13.98 -1.52
N HIS A 162 2.12 12.75 -1.51
CA HIS A 162 3.45 12.45 -1.02
C HIS A 162 4.12 11.37 -1.88
N PRO A 163 4.68 11.77 -3.03
CA PRO A 163 5.30 10.86 -3.99
C PRO A 163 6.34 9.90 -3.39
N PRO A 164 7.18 10.26 -2.39
CA PRO A 164 8.12 9.33 -1.77
C PRO A 164 7.52 8.07 -1.13
N SER A 165 6.24 8.07 -0.71
CA SER A 165 5.69 7.01 0.14
C SER A 165 4.24 6.66 -0.18
N THR A 166 3.95 5.36 -0.31
CA THR A 166 2.58 4.86 -0.56
C THR A 166 1.68 4.93 0.68
N LEU A 167 2.19 5.25 1.87
CA LEU A 167 1.44 5.12 3.13
C LEU A 167 0.13 5.92 3.15
N HIS A 168 0.08 7.04 2.43
CA HIS A 168 -1.11 7.89 2.33
C HIS A 168 -2.24 7.23 1.54
N VAL A 169 -1.89 6.52 0.46
CA VAL A 169 -2.82 5.70 -0.32
C VAL A 169 -3.29 4.51 0.52
N VAL A 170 -2.35 3.88 1.24
CA VAL A 170 -2.60 2.66 2.00
C VAL A 170 -3.49 2.88 3.21
N ALA A 171 -3.26 3.94 3.99
CA ALA A 171 -4.05 4.23 5.19
C ALA A 171 -5.54 4.36 4.88
N TYR A 172 -5.88 4.92 3.73
CA TYR A 172 -7.25 5.00 3.21
C TYR A 172 -7.71 3.68 2.58
N GLY A 173 -6.89 3.12 1.69
CA GLY A 173 -7.24 1.96 0.86
C GLY A 173 -7.50 0.67 1.64
N LEU A 174 -6.80 0.44 2.77
CA LEU A 174 -6.93 -0.79 3.56
C LEU A 174 -8.38 -1.04 4.01
N ARG A 175 -9.07 -0.01 4.49
CA ARG A 175 -10.46 -0.17 4.93
C ARG A 175 -11.40 -0.44 3.76
N ALA A 176 -11.27 0.36 2.69
CA ALA A 176 -12.11 0.23 1.52
C ALA A 176 -11.95 -1.15 0.84
N ALA A 177 -10.71 -1.60 0.65
CA ALA A 177 -10.41 -2.90 0.06
C ALA A 177 -10.91 -4.07 0.94
N ASN A 178 -10.84 -3.96 2.27
CA ASN A 178 -11.41 -4.94 3.19
C ASN A 178 -12.92 -5.04 3.04
N ASP A 179 -13.63 -3.90 2.99
CA ASP A 179 -15.07 -3.87 2.76
C ASP A 179 -15.42 -4.44 1.36
N GLY A 180 -14.57 -4.20 0.35
CA GLY A 180 -14.69 -4.74 -1.00
C GLY A 180 -14.53 -6.27 -1.15
N ILE A 181 -14.15 -6.98 -0.08
CA ILE A 181 -14.13 -8.45 -0.07
C ILE A 181 -15.57 -9.01 -0.08
N ASP A 182 -16.49 -8.36 0.60
CA ASP A 182 -17.88 -8.81 0.71
C ASP A 182 -18.87 -7.89 -0.02
N LEU A 183 -18.56 -6.60 -0.08
CA LEU A 183 -19.39 -5.56 -0.67
C LEU A 183 -18.99 -5.31 -2.13
N SER A 184 -19.98 -5.16 -3.01
CA SER A 184 -19.75 -4.98 -4.46
C SER A 184 -19.96 -3.55 -4.92
N GLU A 185 -20.37 -2.64 -4.04
CA GLU A 185 -20.55 -1.24 -4.41
C GLU A 185 -19.24 -0.63 -4.91
N ALA A 186 -19.35 0.18 -5.96
CA ALA A 186 -18.20 0.76 -6.66
C ALA A 186 -17.20 1.43 -5.72
N ARG A 187 -17.67 2.10 -4.66
CA ARG A 187 -16.82 2.79 -3.67
C ARG A 187 -15.88 1.88 -2.88
N TYR A 188 -16.26 0.62 -2.63
CA TYR A 188 -15.46 -0.34 -1.84
C TYR A 188 -14.66 -1.29 -2.72
N SER A 189 -15.15 -1.57 -3.93
CA SER A 189 -14.52 -2.46 -4.89
C SER A 189 -14.15 -1.71 -6.17
N ASP A 190 -13.38 -0.63 -6.03
CA ASP A 190 -12.89 0.17 -7.17
C ASP A 190 -11.51 -0.33 -7.62
N GLU A 191 -11.29 -0.47 -8.94
CA GLU A 191 -9.98 -0.81 -9.48
C GLU A 191 -8.94 0.31 -9.27
N ARG A 192 -9.40 1.55 -9.03
CA ARG A 192 -8.54 2.72 -8.78
C ARG A 192 -7.58 2.51 -7.62
N TYR A 193 -7.92 1.71 -6.61
CA TYR A 193 -6.97 1.39 -5.53
C TYR A 193 -5.71 0.71 -6.07
N VAL A 194 -5.89 -0.22 -6.99
CA VAL A 194 -4.79 -0.97 -7.60
C VAL A 194 -4.05 -0.10 -8.61
N THR A 195 -4.78 0.64 -9.45
CA THR A 195 -4.18 1.55 -10.45
C THR A 195 -3.36 2.66 -9.79
N ALA A 196 -3.84 3.24 -8.69
CA ALA A 196 -3.12 4.23 -7.92
C ALA A 196 -1.81 3.65 -7.39
N LEU A 197 -1.82 2.46 -6.77
CA LEU A 197 -0.61 1.80 -6.29
C LEU A 197 0.38 1.45 -7.41
N ARG A 198 -0.12 0.99 -8.56
CA ARG A 198 0.70 0.64 -9.73
C ARG A 198 1.46 1.86 -10.26
N ARG A 199 0.79 3.02 -10.32
CA ARG A 199 1.36 4.29 -10.81
C ARG A 199 2.18 5.04 -9.76
N HIS A 200 1.94 4.79 -8.47
CA HIS A 200 2.60 5.53 -7.39
C HIS A 200 4.11 5.28 -7.40
N PRO A 201 4.97 6.32 -7.41
CA PRO A 201 6.43 6.15 -7.46
C PRO A 201 7.04 5.74 -6.12
N GLY A 202 6.36 6.05 -5.02
CA GLY A 202 6.89 5.90 -3.68
C GLY A 202 7.24 4.50 -3.22
N ARG A 203 8.02 4.45 -2.15
CA ARG A 203 8.41 3.21 -1.48
C ARG A 203 7.19 2.40 -1.04
N TRP A 204 7.28 1.09 -1.20
CA TRP A 204 6.33 0.12 -0.66
C TRP A 204 6.69 -0.28 0.77
N PHE A 205 5.66 -0.57 1.57
CA PHE A 205 5.74 -0.99 2.97
C PHE A 205 4.88 -2.23 3.20
N ASP A 206 4.98 -2.87 4.36
CA ASP A 206 4.18 -4.06 4.71
C ASP A 206 2.68 -3.80 4.53
N ALA A 207 2.23 -2.62 4.95
CA ALA A 207 0.83 -2.21 4.79
C ALA A 207 0.41 -2.06 3.31
N THR A 208 1.35 -1.77 2.41
CA THR A 208 1.08 -1.75 0.95
C THR A 208 0.85 -3.17 0.44
N ALA A 209 1.68 -4.13 0.87
CA ALA A 209 1.50 -5.53 0.53
C ALA A 209 0.22 -6.12 1.15
N GLN A 210 -0.18 -5.68 2.34
CA GLN A 210 -1.49 -6.02 2.92
C GLN A 210 -2.65 -5.48 2.08
N LEU A 211 -2.56 -4.24 1.58
CA LEU A 211 -3.58 -3.69 0.67
C LEU A 211 -3.66 -4.50 -0.62
N LEU A 212 -2.52 -4.85 -1.24
CA LEU A 212 -2.48 -5.76 -2.39
C LEU A 212 -3.17 -7.10 -2.06
N ALA A 213 -2.86 -7.70 -0.92
CA ALA A 213 -3.46 -8.94 -0.46
C ALA A 213 -5.00 -8.87 -0.35
N LEU A 214 -5.54 -7.76 0.18
CA LEU A 214 -7.00 -7.55 0.22
C LEU A 214 -7.60 -7.46 -1.19
N THR A 215 -6.94 -6.75 -2.10
CA THR A 215 -7.42 -6.63 -3.49
C THR A 215 -7.40 -7.94 -4.27
N LEU A 216 -6.47 -8.86 -3.98
CA LEU A 216 -6.48 -10.24 -4.50
C LEU A 216 -7.68 -11.06 -3.94
N SER A 217 -8.29 -10.63 -2.85
CA SER A 217 -9.51 -11.22 -2.26
C SER A 217 -10.80 -10.49 -2.64
N ALA A 218 -10.72 -9.40 -3.42
CA ALA A 218 -11.88 -8.56 -3.74
C ALA A 218 -13.02 -9.38 -4.37
N LYS A 219 -14.27 -8.98 -4.11
CA LYS A 219 -15.45 -9.64 -4.68
C LYS A 219 -15.52 -9.49 -6.20
N ARG A 220 -15.20 -8.30 -6.70
CA ARG A 220 -15.18 -7.96 -8.13
C ARG A 220 -13.96 -8.57 -8.83
N ALA A 221 -14.20 -9.22 -9.96
CA ALA A 221 -13.16 -9.91 -10.70
C ALA A 221 -12.17 -8.93 -11.35
N GLU A 222 -12.65 -7.76 -11.76
CA GLU A 222 -11.82 -6.72 -12.40
C GLU A 222 -10.73 -6.22 -11.44
N VAL A 223 -11.09 -6.01 -10.16
CA VAL A 223 -10.13 -5.62 -9.11
C VAL A 223 -9.09 -6.71 -8.88
N ARG A 224 -9.49 -7.98 -8.87
CA ARG A 224 -8.57 -9.11 -8.71
C ARG A 224 -7.62 -9.26 -9.91
N SER A 225 -8.11 -9.07 -11.13
CA SER A 225 -7.30 -9.09 -12.34
C SER A 225 -6.23 -8.00 -12.30
N ALA A 226 -6.63 -6.76 -11.97
CA ALA A 226 -5.68 -5.66 -11.81
C ALA A 226 -4.65 -5.97 -10.69
N ALA A 227 -5.08 -6.57 -9.59
CA ALA A 227 -4.20 -6.93 -8.48
C ALA A 227 -3.18 -8.02 -8.87
N ALA A 228 -3.56 -8.98 -9.71
CA ALA A 228 -2.65 -10.01 -10.25
C ALA A 228 -1.57 -9.41 -11.15
N GLU A 229 -1.93 -8.43 -11.99
CA GLU A 229 -0.97 -7.65 -12.78
C GLU A 229 -0.03 -6.85 -11.88
N LEU A 230 -0.56 -6.14 -10.89
CA LEU A 230 0.26 -5.39 -9.93
C LEU A 230 1.22 -6.29 -9.16
N PHE A 231 0.77 -7.47 -8.72
CA PHE A 231 1.62 -8.45 -8.07
C PHE A 231 2.81 -8.83 -8.95
N THR A 232 2.54 -9.14 -10.23
CA THR A 232 3.57 -9.56 -11.20
C THR A 232 4.60 -8.46 -11.47
N GLU A 233 4.18 -7.20 -11.47
CA GLU A 233 5.09 -6.06 -11.70
C GLU A 233 5.88 -5.66 -10.46
N ALA A 234 5.24 -5.72 -9.28
CA ALA A 234 5.80 -5.19 -8.04
C ALA A 234 6.63 -6.23 -7.28
N VAL A 235 6.38 -7.53 -7.43
CA VAL A 235 7.07 -8.58 -6.66
C VAL A 235 7.99 -9.38 -7.59
N PRO A 236 9.30 -9.51 -7.29
CA PRO A 236 10.02 -8.95 -6.14
C PRO A 236 10.58 -7.53 -6.37
N ARG A 237 10.30 -6.90 -7.51
CA ARG A 237 11.03 -5.70 -7.99
C ARG A 237 10.93 -4.47 -7.08
N ARG A 238 9.75 -4.22 -6.52
CA ARG A 238 9.45 -3.10 -5.62
C ARG A 238 9.39 -3.53 -4.16
N TYR A 239 9.06 -4.79 -3.91
CA TYR A 239 8.91 -5.35 -2.59
C TYR A 239 9.26 -6.83 -2.60
N SER A 240 9.98 -7.33 -1.58
CA SER A 240 10.50 -8.69 -1.60
C SER A 240 9.37 -9.73 -1.53
N ALA A 241 9.61 -10.93 -2.06
CA ALA A 241 8.65 -12.03 -1.95
C ALA A 241 8.42 -12.47 -0.49
N ALA A 242 9.48 -12.47 0.33
CA ALA A 242 9.39 -12.84 1.76
C ALA A 242 8.58 -11.83 2.59
N ASP A 243 8.79 -10.53 2.37
CA ASP A 243 8.01 -9.48 3.06
C ASP A 243 6.56 -9.45 2.57
N THR A 244 6.35 -9.71 1.27
CA THR A 244 5.01 -9.89 0.69
C THR A 244 4.28 -11.06 1.36
N ALA A 245 4.94 -12.21 1.51
CA ALA A 245 4.40 -13.39 2.18
C ALA A 245 4.04 -13.09 3.65
N THR A 246 4.92 -12.44 4.40
CA THR A 246 4.68 -12.03 5.79
C THR A 246 3.49 -11.07 5.90
N SER A 247 3.42 -10.09 5.00
CA SER A 247 2.30 -9.15 4.93
C SER A 247 0.98 -9.82 4.56
N MET A 248 0.99 -10.76 3.61
CA MET A 248 -0.18 -11.58 3.29
C MET A 248 -0.62 -12.40 4.50
N ALA A 249 0.31 -13.09 5.19
CA ALA A 249 0.01 -13.88 6.38
C ALA A 249 -0.73 -13.08 7.46
N ALA A 250 -0.30 -11.82 7.69
CA ALA A 250 -0.89 -10.93 8.69
C ALA A 250 -2.40 -10.65 8.46
N CYS A 251 -2.87 -10.70 7.21
CA CYS A 251 -4.26 -10.39 6.85
C CYS A 251 -5.11 -11.59 6.43
N VAL A 252 -4.57 -12.83 6.54
CA VAL A 252 -5.29 -14.07 6.20
C VAL A 252 -6.69 -14.16 6.82
N PRO A 253 -6.93 -13.83 8.11
CA PRO A 253 -8.26 -13.96 8.70
C PRO A 253 -9.34 -13.11 8.03
N ALA A 254 -8.97 -12.02 7.36
CA ALA A 254 -9.88 -11.15 6.63
C ALA A 254 -10.05 -11.54 5.15
N CYS A 255 -9.21 -12.43 4.63
CA CYS A 255 -9.10 -12.72 3.21
C CYS A 255 -9.77 -14.04 2.81
N ILE A 256 -10.05 -14.18 1.51
CA ILE A 256 -10.64 -15.39 0.92
C ILE A 256 -9.55 -16.12 0.13
N LEU A 257 -8.92 -17.13 0.75
CA LEU A 257 -7.76 -17.81 0.16
C LEU A 257 -8.03 -18.49 -1.19
N THR A 258 -9.27 -18.90 -1.46
CA THR A 258 -9.62 -19.44 -2.79
C THR A 258 -9.60 -18.35 -3.87
N ARG A 259 -9.88 -17.09 -3.53
CA ARG A 259 -9.74 -15.96 -4.46
C ARG A 259 -8.27 -15.56 -4.65
N TRP A 260 -7.46 -15.67 -3.60
CA TRP A 260 -6.00 -15.58 -3.75
C TRP A 260 -5.47 -16.64 -4.70
N ALA A 261 -5.87 -17.90 -4.55
CA ALA A 261 -5.43 -18.97 -5.44
C ALA A 261 -5.72 -18.64 -6.91
N SER A 262 -6.93 -18.18 -7.23
CA SER A 262 -7.28 -17.75 -8.59
C SER A 262 -6.41 -16.58 -9.06
N SER A 263 -6.29 -15.52 -8.24
CA SER A 263 -5.56 -14.31 -8.64
C SER A 263 -4.04 -14.56 -8.78
N LEU A 264 -3.47 -15.45 -7.96
CA LEU A 264 -2.07 -15.86 -8.06
C LEU A 264 -1.84 -16.79 -9.26
N ALA A 265 -2.79 -17.66 -9.61
CA ALA A 265 -2.73 -18.41 -10.85
C ALA A 265 -2.77 -17.47 -12.07
N ASP A 266 -3.64 -16.44 -12.04
CA ASP A 266 -3.68 -15.40 -13.07
C ASP A 266 -2.33 -14.68 -13.16
N ALA A 267 -1.75 -14.26 -12.03
CA ALA A 267 -0.42 -13.63 -11.99
C ALA A 267 0.68 -14.52 -12.58
N ALA A 268 0.68 -15.82 -12.23
CA ALA A 268 1.64 -16.79 -12.76
C ALA A 268 1.52 -16.99 -14.28
N SER A 269 0.31 -16.81 -14.83
CA SER A 269 0.03 -16.94 -16.26
C SER A 269 0.50 -15.74 -17.09
N ILE A 270 0.66 -14.56 -16.47
CA ILE A 270 1.09 -13.33 -17.14
C ILE A 270 2.53 -13.45 -17.66
N SER A 271 3.44 -14.00 -16.87
CA SER A 271 4.85 -14.14 -17.24
C SER A 271 5.59 -15.19 -16.42
N THR A 272 6.74 -15.65 -16.91
CA THR A 272 7.66 -16.50 -16.14
C THR A 272 8.11 -15.83 -14.84
N ALA A 273 8.35 -14.51 -14.86
CA ALA A 273 8.70 -13.76 -13.66
C ALA A 273 7.55 -13.76 -12.63
N GLY A 274 6.30 -13.62 -13.09
CA GLY A 274 5.11 -13.71 -12.23
C GLY A 274 4.99 -15.07 -11.56
N SER A 275 5.24 -16.16 -12.30
CA SER A 275 5.22 -17.51 -11.71
C SER A 275 6.33 -17.76 -10.71
N VAL A 276 7.55 -17.27 -10.99
CA VAL A 276 8.64 -17.28 -10.01
C VAL A 276 8.20 -16.54 -8.73
N ALA A 277 7.63 -15.34 -8.86
CA ALA A 277 7.14 -14.58 -7.72
C ALA A 277 6.02 -15.31 -6.95
N VAL A 278 5.10 -15.99 -7.64
CA VAL A 278 4.04 -16.79 -7.01
C VAL A 278 4.63 -17.96 -6.21
N VAL A 279 5.58 -18.71 -6.78
CA VAL A 279 6.24 -19.81 -6.07
C VAL A 279 7.02 -19.30 -4.86
N ASP A 280 7.81 -18.24 -5.01
CA ASP A 280 8.60 -17.66 -3.92
C ASP A 280 7.68 -17.15 -2.78
N VAL A 281 6.60 -16.43 -3.11
CA VAL A 281 5.64 -15.93 -2.13
C VAL A 281 4.89 -17.06 -1.45
N LEU A 282 4.35 -18.05 -2.19
CA LEU A 282 3.60 -19.15 -1.60
C LEU A 282 4.48 -20.04 -0.72
N SER A 283 5.74 -20.25 -1.11
CA SER A 283 6.69 -21.04 -0.32
C SER A 283 6.98 -20.39 1.04
N ALA A 284 7.12 -19.06 1.08
CA ALA A 284 7.31 -18.30 2.31
C ALA A 284 6.00 -18.07 3.11
N LEU A 285 4.85 -18.00 2.43
CA LEU A 285 3.54 -17.69 3.03
C LEU A 285 2.95 -18.90 3.75
N LEU A 286 2.90 -20.05 3.08
CA LEU A 286 2.14 -21.21 3.57
C LEU A 286 2.56 -21.66 4.99
N PRO A 287 3.85 -21.68 5.36
CA PRO A 287 4.27 -22.06 6.71
C PRO A 287 3.75 -21.13 7.83
N GLN A 288 3.38 -19.89 7.48
CA GLN A 288 2.87 -18.89 8.41
C GLN A 288 1.35 -19.01 8.63
N VAL A 289 0.66 -19.89 7.90
CA VAL A 289 -0.80 -20.03 7.94
C VAL A 289 -1.19 -21.37 8.58
N ASP A 290 -2.26 -21.33 9.39
CA ASP A 290 -2.85 -22.54 9.95
C ASP A 290 -3.32 -23.46 8.81
N ARG A 291 -2.88 -24.72 8.84
CA ARG A 291 -3.19 -25.76 7.84
C ARG A 291 -4.70 -26.02 7.68
N SER A 292 -5.48 -25.75 8.72
CA SER A 292 -6.93 -25.91 8.73
C SER A 292 -7.67 -24.75 8.06
N THR A 293 -6.96 -23.67 7.70
CA THR A 293 -7.58 -22.49 7.08
C THR A 293 -8.25 -22.87 5.76
N ARG A 294 -9.52 -22.48 5.63
CA ARG A 294 -10.31 -22.76 4.43
C ARG A 294 -9.62 -22.18 3.18
N GLY A 295 -9.42 -23.02 2.17
CA GLY A 295 -8.79 -22.63 0.91
C GLY A 295 -7.30 -22.94 0.79
N ILE A 296 -6.64 -23.40 1.87
CA ILE A 296 -5.22 -23.83 1.84
C ILE A 296 -4.95 -24.86 0.73
N GLY A 297 -5.86 -25.81 0.52
CA GLY A 297 -5.72 -26.80 -0.54
C GLY A 297 -5.60 -26.19 -1.95
N LYS A 298 -6.25 -25.05 -2.20
CA LYS A 298 -6.16 -24.34 -3.48
C LYS A 298 -4.86 -23.56 -3.63
N LEU A 299 -4.31 -23.01 -2.56
CA LEU A 299 -2.99 -22.39 -2.61
C LEU A 299 -1.89 -23.44 -2.83
N LEU A 300 -2.01 -24.61 -2.19
CA LEU A 300 -1.12 -25.76 -2.42
C LEU A 300 -1.17 -26.26 -3.87
N GLU A 301 -2.36 -26.28 -4.47
CA GLU A 301 -2.54 -26.63 -5.89
C GLU A 301 -1.79 -25.65 -6.80
N VAL A 302 -1.89 -24.33 -6.55
CA VAL A 302 -1.15 -23.31 -7.30
C VAL A 302 0.36 -23.48 -7.13
N LEU A 303 0.84 -23.63 -5.89
CA LEU A 303 2.27 -23.85 -5.64
C LEU A 303 2.78 -25.09 -6.37
N LEU A 304 2.07 -26.22 -6.28
CA LEU A 304 2.46 -27.45 -6.97
C LEU A 304 2.53 -27.27 -8.48
N ASN A 305 1.46 -26.71 -9.08
CA ASN A 305 1.40 -26.56 -10.53
C ASN A 305 2.53 -25.66 -11.05
N GLU A 306 2.80 -24.54 -10.37
CA GLU A 306 3.85 -23.61 -10.79
C GLU A 306 5.26 -24.13 -10.49
N SER A 307 5.46 -24.85 -9.37
CA SER A 307 6.74 -25.53 -9.10
C SER A 307 7.06 -26.57 -10.17
N LEU A 308 6.09 -27.42 -10.55
CA LEU A 308 6.25 -28.38 -11.64
C LEU A 308 6.56 -27.68 -12.97
N ARG A 309 5.85 -26.58 -13.27
CA ARG A 309 6.05 -25.81 -14.49
C ARG A 309 7.44 -25.18 -14.57
N LEU A 310 7.98 -24.73 -13.44
CA LEU A 310 9.31 -24.15 -13.35
C LEU A 310 10.42 -25.19 -13.14
N GLY A 311 10.08 -26.46 -12.93
CA GLY A 311 11.04 -27.51 -12.55
C GLY A 311 11.72 -27.24 -11.20
N ARG A 312 11.01 -26.59 -10.27
CA ARG A 312 11.50 -26.25 -8.92
C ARG A 312 11.04 -27.28 -7.90
N VAL A 313 11.96 -27.66 -7.03
CA VAL A 313 11.70 -28.53 -5.88
C VAL A 313 11.45 -27.67 -4.64
N ALA A 314 10.57 -28.11 -3.74
CA ALA A 314 10.41 -27.49 -2.43
C ALA A 314 11.62 -27.84 -1.54
N ASP A 315 12.69 -27.05 -1.61
CA ASP A 315 13.93 -27.25 -0.87
C ASP A 315 13.97 -26.52 0.49
N ASP A 316 13.12 -25.52 0.68
CA ASP A 316 13.00 -24.79 1.94
C ASP A 316 12.59 -25.72 3.11
N ALA A 317 13.43 -25.76 4.14
CA ALA A 317 13.24 -26.66 5.28
C ALA A 317 11.95 -26.40 6.06
N VAL A 318 11.57 -25.12 6.20
CA VAL A 318 10.38 -24.71 6.95
C VAL A 318 9.12 -25.12 6.20
N LEU A 319 9.10 -24.93 4.88
CA LEU A 319 8.03 -25.40 4.01
C LEU A 319 7.91 -26.91 4.04
N ARG A 320 9.01 -27.65 3.87
CA ARG A 320 8.99 -29.12 3.90
C ARG A 320 8.45 -29.63 5.22
N GLU A 321 8.96 -29.12 6.35
CA GLU A 321 8.43 -29.47 7.68
C GLU A 321 6.93 -29.16 7.76
N TRP A 322 6.51 -27.99 7.28
CA TRP A 322 5.11 -27.61 7.31
C TRP A 322 4.23 -28.58 6.49
N LEU A 323 4.67 -28.98 5.29
CA LEU A 323 3.98 -29.93 4.41
C LEU A 323 3.85 -31.33 5.02
N THR A 324 4.83 -31.80 5.80
CA THR A 324 4.75 -33.14 6.45
C THR A 324 3.58 -33.25 7.44
N GLY A 325 3.06 -32.11 7.93
CA GLY A 325 1.93 -32.03 8.83
C GLY A 325 0.59 -32.44 8.20
N PHE A 326 0.45 -32.45 6.87
CA PHE A 326 -0.78 -32.89 6.22
C PHE A 326 -0.89 -34.41 6.22
N LYS A 327 -1.97 -34.94 6.82
CA LYS A 327 -2.26 -36.37 6.91
C LYS A 327 -3.55 -36.73 6.16
N GLY A 328 -3.69 -38.01 5.81
CA GLY A 328 -4.90 -38.54 5.16
C GLY A 328 -4.91 -38.40 3.64
N SER A 329 -6.13 -38.32 3.09
CA SER A 329 -6.43 -38.41 1.65
C SER A 329 -7.11 -37.16 1.06
N SER A 330 -7.19 -36.08 1.84
CA SER A 330 -7.74 -34.79 1.38
C SER A 330 -6.94 -34.23 0.20
N LEU A 331 -7.55 -33.34 -0.58
CA LEU A 331 -6.87 -32.70 -1.72
C LEU A 331 -5.59 -31.97 -1.29
N ALA A 332 -5.65 -31.23 -0.19
CA ALA A 332 -4.48 -30.57 0.40
C ALA A 332 -3.38 -31.57 0.77
N ALA A 333 -3.73 -32.71 1.38
CA ALA A 333 -2.76 -33.75 1.73
C ALA A 333 -2.14 -34.43 0.50
N ARG A 334 -2.87 -34.52 -0.62
CA ARG A 334 -2.33 -35.05 -1.88
C ARG A 334 -1.32 -34.09 -2.51
N HIS A 335 -1.66 -32.81 -2.61
CA HIS A 335 -0.73 -31.80 -3.14
C HIS A 335 0.52 -31.66 -2.27
N ALA A 336 0.37 -31.67 -0.94
CA ALA A 336 1.51 -31.62 -0.03
C ALA A 336 2.45 -32.83 -0.19
N LYS A 337 1.90 -34.04 -0.40
CA LYS A 337 2.72 -35.24 -0.68
C LYS A 337 3.47 -35.14 -1.99
N GLN A 338 2.85 -34.58 -3.03
CA GLN A 338 3.49 -34.39 -4.34
C GLN A 338 4.64 -33.38 -4.24
N LEU A 339 4.40 -32.23 -3.58
CA LEU A 339 5.44 -31.22 -3.32
C LEU A 339 6.64 -31.75 -2.50
N LEU A 340 6.48 -32.82 -1.73
CA LEU A 340 7.55 -33.45 -0.96
C LEU A 340 8.28 -34.56 -1.72
N ALA A 341 7.64 -35.14 -2.75
CA ALA A 341 8.15 -36.26 -3.53
C ALA A 341 9.11 -35.81 -4.63
N ASP A 342 8.96 -34.55 -5.06
CA ASP A 342 9.94 -33.83 -5.87
C ASP A 342 11.03 -33.21 -4.97
#